data_AF-A0A0Q9VYE8-F1
#
_entry.id   AF-A0A0Q9VYE8-F1
#
_cell.length_a   1.000
_cell.length_b   1.000
_cell.length_c   1.000
_cell.angle_alpha   90.00
_cell.angle_beta   90.00
_cell.angle_gamma   90.00
#
_symmetry.space_group_name_H-M   'P 1'
#
loop_
_entity.id
_entity.type
_entity.pdbx_description
1 polymer ?
#
loop_
_entity_poly.entity_id
_entity_poly.type
_entity_poly.pdbx_seq_one_letter_code
_entity_poly.pdbx_strand_id
1 'polypeptide(L)'
;MFKRFCFLLLCLMLIALCLASYKRILFKGQCPKFVELQSAGNSEISQFSGIWFQYAVHPNYLQDKCIKRAFDNSFYWAQFAKTDNENFIIQYFCYENRQRKLGRQHSRSISIFVRERIPRPETIAAITKALKYNFKFPVGLLNYTDYSYCTDIEIKDATARA
;
A
#
# COMPACT_ATOMS: atom_id res chain seq x y z
N MET A 1 28.09 13.90 -38.73
CA MET A 1 28.06 12.92 -37.62
C MET A 1 26.96 13.18 -36.57
N PHE A 2 26.59 14.44 -36.27
CA PHE A 2 25.62 14.79 -35.22
C PHE A 2 24.17 14.26 -35.40
N LYS A 3 23.66 14.12 -36.64
CA LYS A 3 22.28 13.68 -36.88
C LYS A 3 21.99 12.23 -36.45
N ARG A 4 22.99 11.34 -36.45
CA ARG A 4 22.81 9.92 -36.06
C ARG A 4 22.69 9.73 -34.54
N PHE A 5 23.36 10.57 -33.76
CA PHE A 5 23.29 10.52 -32.29
C PHE A 5 21.93 11.00 -31.76
N CYS A 6 21.35 12.03 -32.39
CA CYS A 6 20.05 12.58 -31.98
C CYS A 6 18.90 11.57 -32.17
N PHE A 7 18.96 10.77 -33.25
CA PHE A 7 17.95 9.75 -33.54
C PHE A 7 17.98 8.58 -32.55
N LEU A 8 19.19 8.18 -32.11
CA LEU A 8 19.38 7.11 -31.13
C LEU A 8 18.88 7.51 -29.73
N LEU A 9 19.16 8.74 -29.31
CA LEU A 9 18.67 9.30 -28.04
C LEU A 9 17.14 9.43 -28.01
N LEU A 10 16.52 9.88 -29.12
CA LEU A 10 15.06 9.97 -29.21
C LEU A 10 14.39 8.59 -29.14
N CYS A 11 15.00 7.59 -29.78
CA CYS A 11 14.50 6.22 -29.77
C CYS A 11 14.61 5.58 -28.37
N LEU A 12 15.73 5.80 -27.67
CA LEU A 12 15.91 5.35 -26.29
C LEU A 12 14.94 6.02 -25.32
N MET A 13 14.67 7.32 -25.49
CA MET A 13 13.68 8.06 -24.69
C MET A 13 12.25 7.53 -24.93
N LEU A 14 11.88 7.24 -26.17
CA LEU A 14 10.57 6.67 -26.51
C LEU A 14 10.40 5.25 -25.95
N ILE A 15 11.45 4.42 -25.98
CA ILE A 15 11.44 3.08 -25.37
C ILE A 15 11.33 3.19 -23.84
N ALA A 16 12.05 4.13 -23.21
CA ALA A 16 11.95 4.38 -21.77
C ALA A 16 10.54 4.88 -21.37
N LEU A 17 9.93 5.75 -22.16
CA LEU A 17 8.55 6.23 -21.96
C LEU A 17 7.52 5.09 -22.11
N CYS A 18 7.71 4.16 -23.05
CA CYS A 18 6.85 2.98 -23.18
C CYS A 18 7.04 1.96 -22.05
N LEU A 19 8.25 1.83 -21.49
CA LEU A 19 8.54 0.92 -20.38
C LEU A 19 8.12 1.45 -19.02
N ALA A 20 7.94 2.77 -18.87
CA ALA A 20 7.49 3.40 -17.62
C ALA A 20 5.98 3.23 -17.33
N SER A 21 5.26 2.43 -18.13
CA SER A 21 3.85 2.12 -17.82
C SER A 21 3.78 1.25 -16.58
N TYR A 22 3.31 1.85 -15.49
CA TYR A 22 3.14 1.21 -14.20
C TYR A 22 2.14 0.07 -14.28
N LYS A 23 2.62 -1.15 -14.51
CA LYS A 23 1.76 -2.30 -14.73
C LYS A 23 1.22 -2.75 -13.36
N ARG A 24 0.02 -2.27 -13.03
CA ARG A 24 -0.71 -2.76 -11.86
C ARG A 24 -0.84 -4.28 -11.97
N ILE A 25 -0.57 -4.98 -10.87
CA ILE A 25 -0.71 -6.43 -10.81
C ILE A 25 -2.20 -6.76 -10.86
N LEU A 26 -2.62 -7.49 -11.89
CA LEU A 26 -3.99 -7.92 -12.10
C LEU A 26 -4.12 -9.41 -11.81
N PHE A 27 -5.11 -9.75 -11.00
CA PHE A 27 -5.48 -11.10 -10.63
C PHE A 27 -6.76 -11.48 -11.35
N LYS A 28 -6.88 -12.74 -11.79
CA LYS A 28 -8.11 -13.25 -12.39
C LYS A 28 -9.21 -13.34 -11.33
N GLY A 29 -10.45 -13.05 -11.74
CA GLY A 29 -11.64 -13.14 -10.88
C GLY A 29 -12.00 -11.83 -10.17
N GLN A 30 -12.97 -11.94 -9.27
CA GLN A 30 -13.52 -10.84 -8.48
C GLN A 30 -12.69 -10.58 -7.23
N CYS A 31 -12.91 -9.41 -6.62
CA CYS A 31 -12.32 -9.11 -5.33
C CYS A 31 -12.77 -10.15 -4.29
N PRO A 32 -11.85 -10.65 -3.45
CA PRO A 32 -12.24 -11.49 -2.34
C PRO A 32 -13.18 -10.71 -1.42
N LYS A 33 -14.29 -11.35 -1.04
CA LYS A 33 -15.19 -10.82 -0.02
C LYS A 33 -14.60 -11.17 1.34
N PHE A 34 -14.19 -10.15 2.08
CA PHE A 34 -13.85 -10.32 3.49
C PHE A 34 -15.06 -10.01 4.35
N VAL A 35 -15.04 -10.51 5.58
CA VAL A 35 -16.02 -10.08 6.59
C VAL A 35 -15.88 -8.56 6.71
N GLU A 36 -16.96 -7.83 6.40
CA GLU A 36 -17.02 -6.39 6.63
C GLU A 36 -16.69 -6.13 8.09
N LEU A 37 -15.71 -5.25 8.34
CA LEU A 37 -15.51 -4.80 9.70
C LEU A 37 -16.69 -3.94 10.10
N GLN A 38 -17.17 -4.19 11.32
CA GLN A 38 -18.03 -3.28 12.05
C GLN A 38 -17.36 -1.91 11.95
N SER A 39 -18.03 -0.96 11.29
CA SER A 39 -17.64 0.45 11.35
C SER A 39 -17.45 0.74 12.83
N ALA A 40 -16.21 1.05 13.23
CA ALA A 40 -15.92 1.47 14.59
C ALA A 40 -16.96 2.53 14.93
N GLY A 41 -17.81 2.26 15.94
CA GLY A 41 -18.84 3.20 16.35
C GLY A 41 -18.19 4.55 16.62
N ASN A 42 -18.93 5.65 16.42
CA ASN A 42 -18.39 7.02 16.47
C ASN A 42 -17.54 7.35 17.73
N SER A 43 -17.61 6.55 18.79
CA SER A 43 -16.81 6.66 20.02
C SER A 43 -15.36 6.15 19.93
N GLU A 44 -15.01 5.26 18.98
CA GLU A 44 -13.65 4.69 18.86
C GLU A 44 -12.76 5.47 17.88
N ILE A 45 -13.34 6.42 17.15
CA ILE A 45 -12.66 7.13 16.06
C ILE A 45 -11.46 7.94 16.55
N SER A 46 -11.50 8.50 17.77
CA SER A 46 -10.42 9.35 18.30
C SER A 46 -9.10 8.62 18.52
N GLN A 47 -9.12 7.31 18.78
CA GLN A 47 -7.93 6.49 19.04
C GLN A 47 -7.05 6.30 17.80
N PHE A 48 -7.60 6.51 16.61
CA PHE A 48 -6.89 6.36 15.33
C PHE A 48 -6.13 7.60 14.90
N SER A 49 -6.43 8.75 15.50
CA SER A 49 -5.81 10.01 15.10
C SER A 49 -4.29 9.99 15.26
N GLY A 50 -3.62 10.76 14.40
CA GLY A 50 -2.20 11.06 14.51
C GLY A 50 -1.34 10.36 13.47
N ILE A 51 -0.03 10.32 13.74
CA ILE A 51 0.97 9.83 12.79
C ILE A 51 1.11 8.31 12.93
N TRP A 52 1.12 7.64 11.79
CA TRP A 52 1.37 6.22 11.66
C TRP A 52 2.46 5.97 10.62
N PHE A 53 3.33 5.01 10.89
CA PHE A 53 4.43 4.60 10.01
C PHE A 53 3.99 3.41 9.19
N GLN A 54 4.22 3.41 7.88
CA GLN A 54 3.98 2.23 7.06
C GLN A 54 5.01 1.17 7.43
N TYR A 55 4.58 0.04 7.97
CA TYR A 55 5.43 -1.10 8.30
C TYR A 55 5.73 -1.94 7.06
N ALA A 56 4.70 -2.23 6.27
CA ALA A 56 4.83 -3.06 5.08
C ALA A 56 3.72 -2.80 4.07
N VAL A 57 4.00 -3.09 2.80
CA VAL A 57 3.04 -2.90 1.71
C VAL A 57 3.19 -3.99 0.64
N HIS A 58 2.07 -4.34 0.01
CA HIS A 58 2.08 -5.12 -1.21
C HIS A 58 0.98 -4.68 -2.18
N PRO A 59 1.27 -4.54 -3.47
CA PRO A 59 2.62 -4.56 -4.05
C PRO A 59 3.37 -3.26 -3.70
N ASN A 60 4.69 -3.35 -3.46
CA ASN A 60 5.53 -2.16 -3.33
C ASN A 60 5.99 -1.67 -4.70
N TYR A 61 5.06 -0.97 -5.29
CA TYR A 61 5.12 -0.33 -6.57
C TYR A 61 6.30 0.66 -6.67
N LEU A 62 6.50 1.50 -5.66
CA LEU A 62 7.45 2.63 -5.70
C LEU A 62 8.77 2.35 -4.96
N GLN A 63 8.89 1.24 -4.25
CA GLN A 63 10.01 0.95 -3.34
C GLN A 63 10.24 2.06 -2.30
N ASP A 64 9.15 2.69 -1.85
CA ASP A 64 9.25 3.86 -0.98
C ASP A 64 9.86 3.52 0.39
N LYS A 65 10.54 4.52 0.96
CA LYS A 65 11.13 4.49 2.31
C LYS A 65 10.47 5.54 3.19
N CYS A 66 10.55 5.35 4.51
CA CYS A 66 10.19 6.37 5.49
C CYS A 66 8.75 6.90 5.39
N ILE A 67 7.84 6.08 4.87
CA ILE A 67 6.44 6.46 4.63
C ILE A 67 5.71 6.64 5.96
N LYS A 68 5.20 7.85 6.20
CA LYS A 68 4.30 8.14 7.31
C LYS A 68 3.00 8.71 6.79
N ARG A 69 1.91 8.42 7.49
CA ARG A 69 0.58 8.95 7.19
C ARG A 69 -0.04 9.55 8.45
N ALA A 70 -0.60 10.74 8.32
CA ALA A 70 -1.48 11.28 9.33
C ALA A 70 -2.89 10.76 9.05
N PHE A 71 -3.47 10.07 10.01
CA PHE A 71 -4.88 9.72 9.97
C PHE A 71 -5.64 10.79 10.77
N ASP A 72 -6.49 11.55 10.09
CA ASP A 72 -7.52 12.35 10.74
C ASP A 72 -8.78 11.48 10.92
N ASN A 73 -9.59 11.82 11.90
CA ASN A 73 -10.75 11.05 12.36
C ASN A 73 -11.89 10.91 11.33
N SER A 74 -11.64 11.14 10.03
CA SER A 74 -12.65 11.13 8.99
C SER A 74 -12.45 9.97 8.00
N PHE A 75 -13.54 9.23 7.70
CA PHE A 75 -13.84 8.45 6.50
C PHE A 75 -12.77 7.60 5.76
N TYR A 76 -11.60 7.30 6.32
CA TYR A 76 -10.62 6.36 5.72
C TYR A 76 -11.06 4.88 5.80
N TRP A 77 -12.24 4.61 6.38
CA TRP A 77 -12.83 3.28 6.56
C TRP A 77 -13.57 2.72 5.34
N ALA A 78 -13.53 3.39 4.18
CA ALA A 78 -14.15 2.88 2.94
C ALA A 78 -13.46 1.61 2.39
N GLN A 79 -12.52 1.02 3.14
CA GLN A 79 -11.59 0.00 2.72
C GLN A 79 -11.57 -1.10 3.79
N PHE A 80 -11.35 -2.36 3.40
CA PHE A 80 -11.36 -3.47 4.36
C PHE A 80 -10.18 -3.31 5.32
N ALA A 81 -10.44 -2.85 6.55
CA ALA A 81 -9.41 -2.42 7.47
C ALA A 81 -9.45 -3.15 8.82
N LYS A 82 -8.39 -3.85 9.22
CA LYS A 82 -8.28 -4.51 10.55
C LYS A 82 -7.28 -3.78 11.41
N THR A 83 -7.59 -3.62 12.69
CA THR A 83 -6.78 -2.86 13.64
C THR A 83 -7.08 -3.31 15.07
N ASP A 84 -6.18 -2.95 15.99
CA ASP A 84 -6.34 -3.02 17.43
C ASP A 84 -6.50 -1.61 18.07
N ASN A 85 -6.79 -0.60 17.24
CA ASN A 85 -6.99 0.81 17.56
C ASN A 85 -5.74 1.56 18.05
N GLU A 86 -4.78 0.85 18.63
CA GLU A 86 -3.65 1.43 19.33
C GLU A 86 -2.33 1.22 18.62
N ASN A 87 -2.04 0.02 18.08
CA ASN A 87 -0.69 -0.35 17.67
C ASN A 87 -0.55 -0.56 16.16
N PHE A 88 -1.59 -1.06 15.47
CA PHE A 88 -1.51 -1.31 14.03
C PHE A 88 -2.82 -1.05 13.29
N ILE A 89 -2.69 -0.71 12.00
CA ILE A 89 -3.79 -0.64 11.03
C ILE A 89 -3.38 -1.45 9.79
N ILE A 90 -4.22 -2.38 9.35
CA ILE A 90 -4.07 -3.07 8.08
C ILE A 90 -5.17 -2.57 7.17
N GLN A 91 -4.81 -1.87 6.10
CA GLN A 91 -5.72 -1.44 5.05
C GLN A 91 -5.61 -2.37 3.85
N TYR A 92 -6.74 -2.89 3.38
CA TYR A 92 -6.80 -3.69 2.17
C TYR A 92 -7.70 -3.03 1.12
N PHE A 93 -7.12 -2.82 -0.07
CA PHE A 93 -7.80 -2.28 -1.23
C PHE A 93 -7.95 -3.37 -2.27
N CYS A 94 -9.14 -3.42 -2.85
CA CYS A 94 -9.34 -4.20 -4.05
C CYS A 94 -10.25 -3.46 -5.01
N TYR A 95 -9.80 -3.37 -6.25
CA TYR A 95 -10.48 -2.71 -7.33
C TYR A 95 -10.73 -3.72 -8.44
N GLU A 96 -12.01 -3.95 -8.76
CA GLU A 96 -12.41 -4.82 -9.87
C GLU A 96 -12.33 -4.06 -11.20
N ASN A 97 -11.58 -4.62 -12.15
CA ASN A 97 -11.63 -4.19 -13.53
C ASN A 97 -12.76 -4.96 -14.25
N ARG A 98 -13.78 -4.23 -14.69
CA ARG A 98 -14.96 -4.78 -15.37
C ARG A 98 -14.82 -4.81 -16.91
N GLN A 99 -13.63 -4.64 -17.45
CA GLN A 99 -13.41 -4.72 -18.90
C GLN A 99 -13.77 -6.11 -19.45
N ARG A 100 -14.92 -6.18 -20.14
CA ARG A 100 -15.50 -7.43 -20.67
C ARG A 100 -14.54 -8.25 -21.54
N LYS A 101 -13.64 -7.59 -22.28
CA LYS A 101 -12.72 -8.25 -23.22
C LYS A 101 -11.61 -9.08 -22.57
N LEU A 102 -11.26 -8.83 -21.31
CA LEU A 102 -10.15 -9.50 -20.61
C LEU A 102 -10.63 -10.49 -19.53
N GLY A 103 -11.95 -10.71 -19.44
CA GLY A 103 -12.58 -11.40 -18.32
C GLY A 103 -12.61 -10.53 -17.05
N ARG A 104 -13.28 -11.01 -16.00
CA ARG A 104 -13.26 -10.34 -14.69
C ARG A 104 -11.86 -10.42 -14.10
N GLN A 105 -11.30 -9.28 -13.75
CA GLN A 105 -10.01 -9.17 -13.10
C GLN A 105 -10.11 -8.18 -11.95
N HIS A 106 -9.19 -8.26 -10.99
CA HIS A 106 -9.05 -7.26 -9.95
C HIS A 106 -7.59 -6.93 -9.68
N SER A 107 -7.35 -5.72 -9.21
CA SER A 107 -6.09 -5.33 -8.57
C SER A 107 -6.32 -5.30 -7.07
N ARG A 108 -5.31 -5.67 -6.29
CA ARG A 108 -5.34 -5.58 -4.83
C ARG A 108 -4.10 -4.91 -4.30
N SER A 109 -4.25 -4.23 -3.17
CA SER A 109 -3.17 -3.66 -2.40
C SER A 109 -3.43 -3.89 -0.93
N ILE A 110 -2.38 -4.11 -0.15
CA ILE A 110 -2.44 -4.15 1.31
C ILE A 110 -1.35 -3.24 1.85
N SER A 111 -1.72 -2.39 2.81
CA SER A 111 -0.82 -1.46 3.48
C SER A 111 -0.97 -1.66 4.98
N ILE A 112 0.14 -1.84 5.66
CA ILE A 112 0.19 -2.07 7.10
C ILE A 112 0.86 -0.85 7.71
N PHE A 113 0.18 -0.23 8.66
CA PHE A 113 0.65 0.92 9.41
C PHE A 113 0.76 0.58 10.89
N VAL A 114 1.69 1.22 11.58
CA VAL A 114 2.03 0.98 12.99
C VAL A 114 2.35 2.30 13.69
N ARG A 115 2.22 2.37 15.01
CA ARG A 115 2.59 3.58 15.77
C ARG A 115 4.10 3.78 15.90
N GLU A 116 4.86 2.70 15.89
CA GLU A 116 6.30 2.70 16.11
C GLU A 116 7.02 2.29 14.82
N ARG A 117 8.18 2.89 14.52
CA ARG A 117 8.97 2.53 13.31
C ARG A 117 9.39 1.06 13.29
N ILE A 118 9.64 0.50 14.47
CA ILE A 118 9.96 -0.92 14.67
C ILE A 118 8.89 -1.47 15.61
N PRO A 119 7.89 -2.21 15.11
CA PRO A 119 6.81 -2.71 15.93
C PRO A 119 7.29 -3.79 16.91
N ARG A 120 6.64 -3.87 18.07
CA ARG A 120 6.89 -4.91 19.06
C ARG A 120 6.54 -6.31 18.53
N PRO A 121 7.16 -7.39 19.04
CA PRO A 121 6.87 -8.75 18.63
C PRO A 121 5.39 -9.13 18.74
N GLU A 122 4.68 -8.65 19.77
CA GLU A 122 3.25 -8.94 19.93
C GLU A 122 2.42 -8.30 18.82
N THR A 123 2.75 -7.06 18.43
CA THR A 123 2.12 -6.34 17.32
C THR A 123 2.36 -7.08 16.00
N ILE A 124 3.59 -7.57 15.76
CA ILE A 124 3.92 -8.37 14.56
C ILE A 124 3.11 -9.67 14.53
N ALA A 125 2.97 -10.36 15.67
CA ALA A 125 2.17 -11.56 15.79
C ALA A 125 0.68 -11.30 15.51
N ALA A 126 0.13 -10.20 16.03
CA ALA A 126 -1.24 -9.78 15.79
C ALA A 126 -1.50 -9.46 14.31
N ILE A 127 -0.59 -8.72 13.67
CA ILE A 127 -0.63 -8.44 12.23
C ILE A 127 -0.60 -9.74 11.43
N THR A 128 0.33 -10.64 11.74
CA THR A 128 0.50 -11.93 11.04
C THR A 128 -0.77 -12.78 11.14
N LYS A 129 -1.37 -12.84 12.34
CA LYS A 129 -2.65 -13.52 12.56
C LYS A 129 -3.76 -12.88 11.72
N ALA A 130 -3.89 -11.56 11.73
CA ALA A 130 -4.90 -10.85 10.94
C ALA A 130 -4.74 -11.09 9.43
N LEU A 131 -3.51 -11.04 8.91
CA LEU A 131 -3.22 -11.33 7.50
C LEU A 131 -3.65 -12.74 7.11
N LYS A 132 -3.34 -13.74 7.94
CA LYS A 132 -3.68 -15.14 7.69
C LYS A 132 -5.18 -15.41 7.73
N TYR A 133 -5.86 -14.93 8.78
CA TYR A 133 -7.24 -15.33 9.06
C TYR A 133 -8.29 -14.37 8.50
N ASN A 134 -8.02 -13.06 8.47
CA ASN A 134 -8.97 -12.07 7.97
C ASN A 134 -8.80 -11.82 6.47
N PHE A 135 -7.56 -11.66 6.01
CA PHE A 135 -7.28 -11.30 4.62
C PHE A 135 -6.86 -12.48 3.73
N LYS A 136 -6.56 -13.65 4.32
CA LYS A 136 -5.98 -14.81 3.64
C LYS A 136 -4.78 -14.42 2.76
N PHE A 137 -3.96 -13.49 3.26
CA PHE A 137 -2.86 -12.87 2.54
C PHE A 137 -1.52 -13.50 2.97
N PRO A 138 -0.68 -13.95 2.01
CA PRO A 138 0.62 -14.53 2.32
C PRO A 138 1.61 -13.44 2.75
N VAL A 139 2.11 -13.54 3.99
CA VAL A 139 3.05 -12.59 4.60
C VAL A 139 4.32 -12.43 3.76
N GLY A 140 4.81 -13.50 3.12
CA GLY A 140 6.02 -13.46 2.29
C GLY A 140 5.92 -12.61 1.02
N LEU A 141 4.73 -12.10 0.67
CA LEU A 141 4.59 -11.13 -0.43
C LEU A 141 4.71 -9.67 0.02
N LEU A 142 4.76 -9.43 1.33
CA LEU A 142 4.93 -8.09 1.89
C LEU A 142 6.34 -7.58 1.62
N ASN A 143 6.42 -6.30 1.26
CA ASN A 143 7.68 -5.57 1.24
C ASN A 143 7.70 -4.68 2.47
N TYR A 144 8.70 -4.86 3.32
CA TYR A 144 8.86 -4.07 4.53
C TYR A 144 9.45 -2.70 4.18
N THR A 145 8.90 -1.65 4.79
CA THR A 145 9.36 -0.28 4.57
C THR A 145 10.67 -0.06 5.32
N ASP A 146 11.66 0.51 4.63
CA ASP A 146 12.95 0.84 5.23
C ASP A 146 12.88 2.19 5.98
N TYR A 147 13.41 2.21 7.21
CA TYR A 147 13.52 3.37 8.09
C TYR A 147 14.95 3.63 8.58
N SER A 148 15.95 2.91 8.06
CA SER A 148 17.35 3.01 8.50
C SER A 148 17.96 4.39 8.25
N TYR A 149 17.60 5.03 7.13
CA TYR A 149 18.01 6.37 6.77
C TYR A 149 16.87 7.08 6.01
N CYS A 150 16.45 8.24 6.52
CA CYS A 150 15.38 9.05 5.95
C CYS A 150 15.90 10.45 5.70
N THR A 151 16.19 10.79 4.44
CA THR A 151 16.51 12.17 4.08
C THR A 151 15.26 13.04 4.09
N ASP A 152 15.44 14.36 4.23
CA ASP A 152 14.33 15.31 4.13
C ASP A 152 13.62 15.25 2.77
N ILE A 153 14.34 14.86 1.71
CA ILE A 153 13.76 14.69 0.36
C ILE A 153 12.85 13.46 0.34
N GLU A 154 13.33 12.31 0.81
CA GLU A 154 12.53 11.08 0.87
C GLU A 154 11.28 11.27 1.73
N ILE A 155 11.39 11.99 2.85
CA ILE A 155 10.25 12.30 3.73
C ILE A 155 9.24 13.20 3.00
N LYS A 156 9.70 14.21 2.26
CA LYS A 156 8.80 15.11 1.50
C LYS A 156 8.11 14.38 0.36
N ASP A 157 8.85 13.58 -0.41
CA ASP A 157 8.31 12.77 -1.50
C ASP A 157 7.29 11.74 -0.99
N ALA A 158 7.60 11.07 0.12
CA ALA A 158 6.70 10.16 0.81
C ALA A 158 5.39 10.85 1.24
N THR A 159 5.51 12.04 1.86
CA THR A 159 4.36 12.79 2.38
C THR A 159 3.48 13.33 1.25
N ALA A 160 4.06 13.76 0.14
CA ALA A 160 3.31 14.27 -1.01
C ALA A 160 2.47 13.19 -1.73
N ARG A 161 2.78 11.91 -1.52
CA ARG A 161 2.11 10.77 -2.18
C ARG A 161 1.13 10.02 -1.26
N ALA A 162 1.16 10.27 0.05
CA ALA A 162 0.34 9.62 1.08
C ALA A 162 -1.07 10.25 1.20
#